data_AF-A0A450VEC8-F1
#
_entry.id   AF-A0A450VEC8-F1
#
_cell.length_a   1.000
_cell.length_b   1.000
_cell.length_c   1.000
_cell.angle_alpha   90.00
_cell.angle_beta   90.00
_cell.angle_gamma   90.00
#
_symmetry.space_group_name_H-M   'P 1'
#
loop_
_entity.id
_entity.type
_entity.pdbx_description
1 polymer ?
#
loop_
_entity_poly.entity_id
_entity_poly.type
_entity_poly.pdbx_seq_one_letter_code
_entity_poly.pdbx_strand_id
1 'polypeptide(L)'
;QRDCRYPDEILDSNLAMDRGKMHYISRLPEGRRLIFDALAEEEAIHVRRLSDRFGVEDMLYAPKDTGFVASLLYYFGILTLDGMTPFGEISLRIPNLVIRKLYAEAIREMLLPEGKDADMARRAAETLYRRGDIQPLCDFVERKYFKALSNRDYAHGNELTIKTAFLTLLFNDALYIMESETEMERGHADLTLIVRPDMRQYQVMDILIEFKFVSLKEAGVDGKTLEGMDSEGLRALAAVQ
;
A
#
# COMPACT_ATOMS: atom_id res chain seq x y z
N GLN A 1 -25.15 23.83 9.49
CA GLN A 1 -25.39 22.72 8.54
C GLN A 1 -26.52 21.88 9.10
N ARG A 2 -27.64 21.74 8.37
CA ARG A 2 -28.88 21.11 8.87
C ARG A 2 -29.22 19.77 8.20
N ASP A 3 -28.33 19.26 7.35
CA ASP A 3 -28.47 17.97 6.69
C ASP A 3 -27.24 17.12 7.01
N CYS A 4 -27.45 15.91 7.55
CA CYS A 4 -26.43 14.90 7.80
C CYS A 4 -25.88 14.31 6.49
N ARG A 5 -25.35 15.14 5.61
CA ARG A 5 -24.66 14.70 4.39
C ARG A 5 -23.16 14.67 4.66
N TYR A 6 -22.50 13.59 4.23
CA TYR A 6 -21.05 13.53 4.21
C TYR A 6 -20.51 14.68 3.33
N PRO A 7 -19.39 15.32 3.72
CA PRO A 7 -18.79 16.35 2.90
C PRO A 7 -18.30 15.78 1.57
N ASP A 8 -18.45 16.55 0.49
CA ASP A 8 -17.99 16.17 -0.86
C ASP A 8 -16.48 15.95 -0.91
N GLU A 9 -15.74 16.68 -0.06
CA GLU A 9 -14.32 16.52 0.17
C GLU A 9 -14.10 16.19 1.65
N ILE A 10 -13.72 14.93 1.93
CA ILE A 10 -13.40 14.48 3.30
C ILE A 10 -12.07 15.10 3.78
N LEU A 11 -11.25 15.61 2.85
CA LEU A 11 -9.91 16.08 3.12
C LEU A 11 -9.89 17.58 3.43
N ASP A 12 -9.13 17.93 4.47
CA ASP A 12 -8.70 19.30 4.73
C ASP A 12 -7.36 19.56 4.03
N SER A 13 -7.24 20.71 3.39
CA SER A 13 -6.00 21.31 2.86
C SER A 13 -4.80 21.26 3.83
N ASN A 14 -5.05 21.11 5.13
CA ASN A 14 -4.05 20.94 6.18
C ASN A 14 -3.18 19.66 6.04
N LEU A 15 -3.59 18.66 5.25
CA LEU A 15 -2.79 17.46 4.95
C LEU A 15 -1.67 17.71 3.92
N ALA A 16 -1.65 18.86 3.24
CA ALA A 16 -0.58 19.21 2.32
C ALA A 16 0.79 19.28 3.02
N MET A 17 0.81 19.66 4.30
CA MET A 17 2.01 19.65 5.14
C MET A 17 2.53 18.21 5.35
N ASP A 18 1.64 17.23 5.44
CA ASP A 18 1.99 15.84 5.72
C ASP A 18 2.54 15.12 4.48
N ARG A 19 2.16 15.53 3.27
CA ARG A 19 2.81 15.07 2.01
C ARG A 19 4.29 15.43 1.98
N GLY A 20 4.65 16.67 2.34
CA GLY A 20 6.05 17.10 2.42
C GLY A 20 6.86 16.29 3.42
N LYS A 21 6.28 15.97 4.59
CA LYS A 21 6.89 15.12 5.61
C LYS A 21 7.09 13.68 5.14
N MET A 22 6.07 13.09 4.51
CA MET A 22 6.18 11.74 3.94
C MET A 22 7.24 11.66 2.85
N HIS A 23 7.28 12.65 1.97
CA HIS A 23 8.29 12.72 0.94
C HIS A 23 9.71 12.88 1.53
N TYR A 24 9.87 13.69 2.60
CA TYR A 24 11.13 13.76 3.34
C TYR A 24 11.52 12.40 3.95
N ILE A 25 10.60 11.73 4.66
CA ILE A 25 10.85 10.43 5.29
C ILE A 25 11.21 9.38 4.23
N SER A 26 10.55 9.37 3.08
CA SER A 26 10.85 8.43 1.99
C SER A 26 12.27 8.52 1.41
N ARG A 27 13.01 9.59 1.74
CA ARG A 27 14.41 9.79 1.34
C ARG A 27 15.40 9.41 2.44
N LEU A 28 14.94 9.16 3.66
CA LEU A 28 15.79 8.68 4.74
C LEU A 28 16.13 7.19 4.53
N PRO A 29 17.29 6.74 5.05
CA PRO A 29 17.55 5.32 5.27
C PRO A 29 16.38 4.66 6.02
N GLU A 30 16.02 3.43 5.68
CA GLU A 30 14.84 2.70 6.21
C GLU A 30 13.46 3.34 5.92
N GLY A 31 13.39 4.59 5.47
CA GLY A 31 12.15 5.35 5.28
C GLY A 31 11.21 4.75 4.25
N ARG A 32 11.74 4.37 3.08
CA ARG A 32 10.92 3.68 2.06
C ARG A 32 10.39 2.36 2.58
N ARG A 33 11.25 1.56 3.22
CA ARG A 33 10.88 0.23 3.75
C ARG A 33 9.75 0.35 4.76
N LEU A 34 9.91 1.21 5.76
CA LEU A 34 8.88 1.46 6.77
C LEU A 34 7.57 2.00 6.20
N ILE A 35 7.63 2.82 5.13
CA ILE A 35 6.42 3.30 4.46
C ILE A 35 5.65 2.15 3.80
N PHE A 36 6.36 1.23 3.14
CA PHE A 36 5.72 0.06 2.54
C PHE A 36 5.19 -0.88 3.61
N ASP A 37 6.03 -1.29 4.56
CA ASP A 37 5.68 -2.22 5.62
C ASP A 37 4.46 -1.74 6.43
N ALA A 38 4.36 -0.43 6.69
CA ALA A 38 3.21 0.15 7.38
C ALA A 38 1.89 0.03 6.60
N LEU A 39 1.91 0.22 5.28
CA LEU A 39 0.71 0.15 4.44
C LEU A 39 0.32 -1.29 4.10
N ALA A 40 1.32 -2.16 4.03
CA ALA A 40 1.23 -3.60 3.83
C ALA A 40 0.44 -4.30 4.95
N GLU A 41 0.54 -3.81 6.19
CA GLU A 41 -0.20 -4.29 7.37
C GLU A 41 -0.02 -5.76 7.74
N GLU A 42 1.01 -6.42 7.21
CA GLU A 42 1.37 -7.79 7.62
C GLU A 42 2.13 -7.81 8.95
N GLU A 43 2.97 -6.80 9.23
CA GLU A 43 3.72 -6.69 10.49
C GLU A 43 3.56 -5.30 11.11
N ALA A 44 3.11 -5.27 12.38
CA ALA A 44 3.08 -4.03 13.13
C ALA A 44 4.51 -3.49 13.32
N ILE A 45 4.68 -2.18 13.21
CA ILE A 45 6.00 -1.57 13.38
C ILE A 45 6.35 -1.59 14.86
N HIS A 46 7.38 -2.36 15.21
CA HIS A 46 7.85 -2.50 16.59
C HIS A 46 9.16 -1.74 16.82
N VAL A 47 9.21 -0.94 17.88
CA VAL A 47 10.42 -0.23 18.31
C VAL A 47 10.61 -0.34 19.82
N ARG A 48 11.85 -0.56 20.27
CA ARG A 48 12.15 -0.63 21.71
C ARG A 48 11.86 0.68 22.45
N ARG A 49 12.04 1.81 21.79
CA ARG A 49 11.82 3.15 22.33
C ARG A 49 11.62 4.13 21.17
N LEU A 50 10.75 5.13 21.39
CA LEU A 50 10.66 6.31 20.54
C LEU A 50 11.82 7.26 20.85
N SER A 51 12.55 7.69 19.82
CA SER A 51 13.53 8.77 19.93
C SER A 51 12.81 10.04 20.39
N ASP A 52 13.34 10.69 21.43
CA ASP A 52 12.79 11.94 21.99
C ASP A 52 13.59 13.18 21.57
N ARG A 53 14.55 13.03 20.65
CA ARG A 53 15.42 14.11 20.16
C ARG A 53 15.46 14.16 18.64
N PHE A 54 15.01 15.30 18.11
CA PHE A 54 15.06 15.65 16.69
C PHE A 54 15.68 17.05 16.53
N GLY A 55 16.78 17.31 17.23
CA GLY A 55 17.52 18.55 17.05
C GLY A 55 18.05 18.65 15.62
N VAL A 56 18.34 19.87 15.15
CA VAL A 56 18.89 20.07 13.79
C VAL A 56 20.17 19.24 13.57
N GLU A 57 21.02 19.17 14.58
CA GLU A 57 22.24 18.36 14.56
C GLU A 57 21.93 16.86 14.42
N ASP A 58 20.95 16.36 15.19
CA ASP A 58 20.51 14.97 15.08
C ASP A 58 19.93 14.71 13.69
N MET A 59 19.10 15.61 13.16
CA MET A 59 18.50 15.49 11.83
C MET A 59 19.56 15.41 10.71
N LEU A 60 20.70 16.10 10.88
CA LEU A 60 21.78 16.12 9.89
C LEU A 60 22.76 14.96 10.02
N TYR A 61 23.11 14.55 11.26
CA TYR A 61 24.28 13.69 11.49
C TYR A 61 23.97 12.37 12.19
N ALA A 62 22.88 12.28 12.96
CA ALA A 62 22.57 11.03 13.67
C ALA A 62 22.23 9.90 12.67
N PRO A 63 22.55 8.64 12.99
CA PRO A 63 22.06 7.50 12.22
C PRO A 63 20.54 7.54 12.09
N LYS A 64 20.05 7.32 10.87
CA LYS A 64 18.62 7.31 10.53
C LYS A 64 18.13 5.86 10.50
N ASP A 65 18.24 5.19 11.64
CA ASP A 65 17.80 3.80 11.77
C ASP A 65 16.26 3.69 11.82
N THR A 66 15.78 2.45 11.87
CA THR A 66 14.35 2.13 11.94
C THR A 66 13.67 2.83 13.12
N GLY A 67 14.31 2.88 14.29
CA GLY A 67 13.77 3.52 15.49
C GLY A 67 13.59 5.02 15.30
N PHE A 68 14.59 5.69 14.70
CA PHE A 68 14.54 7.11 14.39
C PHE A 68 13.39 7.44 13.43
N VAL A 69 13.28 6.70 12.32
CA VAL A 69 12.25 6.94 11.30
C VAL A 69 10.85 6.64 11.82
N ALA A 70 10.65 5.52 12.52
CA ALA A 70 9.38 5.18 13.14
C ALA A 70 8.95 6.25 14.16
N SER A 71 9.92 6.82 14.88
CA SER A 71 9.66 7.92 15.82
C SER A 71 9.24 9.21 15.08
N LEU A 72 9.87 9.56 13.96
CA LEU A 72 9.42 10.69 13.13
C LEU A 72 7.99 10.51 12.64
N LEU A 73 7.67 9.33 12.11
CA LEU A 73 6.32 8.99 11.66
C LEU A 73 5.31 9.14 12.81
N TYR A 74 5.67 8.69 14.01
CA TYR A 74 4.84 8.85 15.21
C TYR A 74 4.62 10.33 15.58
N TYR A 75 5.68 11.13 15.74
CA TYR A 75 5.54 12.54 16.13
C TYR A 75 4.91 13.43 15.06
N PHE A 76 4.97 13.01 13.80
CA PHE A 76 4.24 13.66 12.72
C PHE A 76 2.76 13.27 12.67
N GLY A 77 2.30 12.36 13.52
CA GLY A 77 0.92 11.88 13.53
C GLY A 77 0.60 10.94 12.37
N ILE A 78 1.62 10.44 11.68
CA ILE A 78 1.51 9.51 10.55
C ILE A 78 1.42 8.06 11.08
N LEU A 79 2.07 7.79 12.20
CA LEU A 79 1.83 6.59 13.01
C LEU A 79 1.27 6.99 14.38
N THR A 80 0.59 6.05 15.01
CA THR A 80 0.10 6.16 16.39
C THR A 80 0.42 4.90 17.19
N LEU A 81 0.31 4.99 18.51
CA LEU A 81 0.52 3.85 19.40
C LEU A 81 -0.60 2.82 19.23
N ASP A 82 -0.21 1.56 19.15
CA ASP A 82 -1.12 0.41 19.14
C ASP A 82 -1.00 -0.44 20.41
N GLY A 83 0.11 -0.32 21.14
CA GLY A 83 0.31 -1.00 22.41
C GLY A 83 1.75 -1.37 22.67
N MET A 84 1.95 -2.41 23.47
CA MET A 84 3.26 -3.00 23.74
C MET A 84 3.25 -4.49 23.43
N THR A 85 4.32 -4.98 22.81
CA THR A 85 4.52 -6.42 22.62
C THR A 85 4.81 -7.11 23.95
N PRO A 86 4.65 -8.44 24.05
CA PRO A 86 5.05 -9.20 25.24
C PRO A 86 6.53 -9.05 25.62
N PHE A 87 7.36 -8.55 24.70
CA PHE A 87 8.79 -8.32 24.88
C PHE A 87 9.14 -6.88 25.27
N GLY A 88 8.13 -6.03 25.53
CA GLY A 88 8.32 -4.64 25.96
C GLY A 88 8.65 -3.66 24.84
N GLU A 89 8.34 -4.00 23.59
CA GLU A 89 8.51 -3.11 22.44
C GLU A 89 7.23 -2.34 22.16
N ILE A 90 7.36 -1.08 21.78
CA ILE A 90 6.24 -0.22 21.39
C ILE A 90 5.76 -0.66 20.01
N SER A 91 4.46 -0.91 19.90
CA SER A 91 3.79 -1.23 18.62
C SER A 91 3.16 0.03 18.05
N LEU A 92 3.36 0.27 16.76
CA LEU A 92 2.85 1.43 16.04
C LEU A 92 1.97 1.00 14.86
N ARG A 93 0.94 1.80 14.58
CA ARG A 93 0.01 1.59 13.46
C ARG A 93 -0.43 2.88 12.77
N ILE A 94 -1.03 2.76 11.59
CA ILE A 94 -1.67 3.88 10.90
C ILE A 94 -2.97 4.28 11.64
N PRO A 95 -3.17 5.57 12.01
CA PRO A 95 -4.25 5.97 12.91
C PRO A 95 -5.65 5.99 12.28
N ASN A 96 -5.75 6.23 10.97
CA ASN A 96 -7.03 6.37 10.28
C ASN A 96 -6.86 6.33 8.74
N LEU A 97 -7.99 6.27 8.02
CA LEU A 97 -8.04 6.21 6.55
C LEU A 97 -7.41 7.43 5.85
N VAL A 98 -7.42 8.61 6.48
CA VAL A 98 -6.82 9.82 5.92
C VAL A 98 -5.31 9.66 5.83
N ILE A 99 -4.69 9.13 6.88
CA ILE A 99 -3.26 8.85 6.87
C ILE A 99 -2.96 7.63 5.98
N ARG A 100 -3.81 6.60 5.97
CA ARG A 100 -3.67 5.46 5.04
C ARG A 100 -3.59 5.92 3.58
N LYS A 101 -4.44 6.88 3.19
CA LYS A 101 -4.37 7.53 1.87
C LYS A 101 -3.01 8.17 1.61
N LEU A 102 -2.47 8.87 2.60
CA LEU A 102 -1.18 9.53 2.49
C LEU A 102 -0.05 8.52 2.20
N TYR A 103 -0.08 7.36 2.83
CA TYR A 103 0.84 6.26 2.53
C TYR A 103 0.66 5.74 1.10
N ALA A 104 -0.57 5.44 0.69
CA ALA A 104 -0.85 4.99 -0.67
C ALA A 104 -0.38 6.01 -1.72
N GLU A 105 -0.68 7.29 -1.54
CA GLU A 105 -0.22 8.37 -2.41
C GLU A 105 1.31 8.47 -2.46
N ALA A 106 1.98 8.41 -1.30
CA ALA A 106 3.44 8.45 -1.24
C ALA A 106 4.06 7.27 -2.01
N ILE A 107 3.53 6.06 -1.87
CA ILE A 107 4.02 4.88 -2.60
C ILE A 107 3.75 5.02 -4.10
N ARG A 108 2.59 5.57 -4.51
CA ARG A 108 2.32 5.88 -5.93
C ARG A 108 3.34 6.85 -6.49
N GLU A 109 3.62 7.95 -5.80
CA GLU A 109 4.59 8.95 -6.25
C GLU A 109 6.01 8.39 -6.30
N MET A 110 6.34 7.47 -5.37
CA MET A 110 7.60 6.75 -5.43
C MET A 110 7.65 5.87 -6.68
N LEU A 111 6.66 5.00 -6.91
CA LEU A 111 6.79 3.89 -7.86
C LEU A 111 6.23 4.15 -9.25
N LEU A 112 5.16 4.93 -9.36
CA LEU A 112 4.49 5.15 -10.63
C LEU A 112 5.19 6.23 -11.44
N PRO A 113 5.45 6.00 -12.74
CA PRO A 113 5.94 7.05 -13.61
C PRO A 113 4.88 8.14 -13.78
N GLU A 114 5.32 9.40 -13.82
CA GLU A 114 4.43 10.54 -14.04
C GLU A 114 3.83 10.55 -15.46
N GLY A 115 2.73 11.29 -15.62
CA GLY A 115 2.10 11.52 -16.92
C GLY A 115 1.33 10.32 -17.45
N LYS A 116 1.68 9.83 -18.65
CA LYS A 116 0.87 8.85 -19.41
C LYS A 116 0.68 7.52 -18.68
N ASP A 117 1.68 7.08 -17.91
CA ASP A 117 1.62 5.81 -17.18
C ASP A 117 0.68 5.92 -15.96
N ALA A 118 0.64 7.07 -15.27
CA ALA A 118 -0.33 7.34 -14.21
C ALA A 118 -1.78 7.34 -14.74
N ASP A 119 -2.02 7.91 -15.93
CA ASP A 119 -3.33 7.85 -16.59
C ASP A 119 -3.71 6.43 -17.05
N MET A 120 -2.73 5.59 -17.38
CA MET A 120 -2.99 4.17 -17.67
C MET A 120 -3.43 3.43 -16.41
N ALA A 121 -2.71 3.60 -15.30
CA ALA A 121 -3.08 3.01 -14.01
C ALA A 121 -4.50 3.41 -13.59
N ARG A 122 -4.83 4.70 -13.70
CA ARG A 122 -6.18 5.21 -13.37
C ARG A 122 -7.27 4.57 -14.25
N ARG A 123 -7.04 4.47 -15.56
CA ARG A 123 -8.01 3.84 -16.48
C ARG A 123 -8.17 2.34 -16.23
N ALA A 124 -7.10 1.65 -15.86
CA ALA A 124 -7.16 0.24 -15.47
C ALA A 124 -8.02 0.06 -14.21
N ALA A 125 -7.81 0.87 -13.18
CA ALA A 125 -8.62 0.86 -11.97
C ALA A 125 -10.10 1.22 -12.25
N GLU A 126 -10.37 2.24 -13.07
CA GLU A 126 -11.74 2.59 -13.50
C GLU A 126 -12.45 1.46 -14.26
N THR A 127 -11.70 0.69 -15.04
CA THR A 127 -12.25 -0.47 -15.76
C THR A 127 -12.68 -1.55 -14.79
N LEU A 128 -11.87 -1.83 -13.77
CA LEU A 128 -12.24 -2.74 -12.68
C LEU A 128 -13.49 -2.25 -11.95
N TYR A 129 -13.54 -0.98 -11.54
CA TYR A 129 -14.68 -0.39 -10.82
C TYR A 129 -16.01 -0.51 -11.57
N ARG A 130 -15.98 -0.37 -12.90
CA ARG A 130 -17.20 -0.32 -13.73
C ARG A 130 -17.61 -1.66 -14.31
N ARG A 131 -16.64 -2.52 -14.64
CA ARG A 131 -16.88 -3.75 -15.41
C ARG A 131 -16.49 -5.02 -14.67
N GLY A 132 -15.80 -4.91 -13.52
CA GLY A 132 -15.23 -6.06 -12.83
C GLY A 132 -14.06 -6.70 -13.57
N ASP A 133 -13.50 -6.04 -14.59
CA ASP A 133 -12.38 -6.57 -15.37
C ASP A 133 -11.04 -6.12 -14.77
N ILE A 134 -10.35 -7.07 -14.14
CA ILE A 134 -9.06 -6.88 -13.47
C ILE A 134 -7.86 -6.98 -14.43
N GLN A 135 -8.04 -7.56 -15.62
CA GLN A 135 -6.92 -7.85 -16.52
C GLN A 135 -6.09 -6.60 -16.90
N PRO A 136 -6.68 -5.43 -17.20
CA PRO A 136 -5.91 -4.22 -17.48
C PRO A 136 -5.00 -3.78 -16.32
N LEU A 137 -5.42 -4.08 -15.08
CA LEU A 137 -4.64 -3.76 -13.88
C LEU A 137 -3.46 -4.73 -13.72
N CYS A 138 -3.70 -6.03 -13.93
CA CYS A 138 -2.64 -7.04 -13.95
C CYS A 138 -1.57 -6.72 -15.00
N ASP A 139 -1.99 -6.39 -16.23
CA ASP A 139 -1.08 -6.01 -17.33
C ASP A 139 -0.23 -4.78 -16.97
N PHE A 140 -0.83 -3.81 -16.27
CA PHE A 140 -0.12 -2.62 -15.82
C PHE A 140 0.92 -2.97 -14.76
N VAL A 141 0.56 -3.78 -13.76
CA VAL A 141 1.45 -4.22 -12.69
C VAL A 141 2.65 -4.96 -13.26
N GLU A 142 2.41 -5.93 -14.15
CA GLU A 142 3.45 -6.74 -14.78
C GLU A 142 4.42 -5.89 -15.62
N ARG A 143 3.89 -5.02 -16.48
CA ARG A 143 4.71 -4.32 -17.49
C ARG A 143 5.40 -3.07 -16.96
N LYS A 144 4.83 -2.41 -15.96
CA LYS A 144 5.25 -1.07 -15.50
C LYS A 144 5.65 -1.08 -14.03
N TYR A 145 4.78 -1.58 -13.16
CA TYR A 145 4.99 -1.50 -11.72
C TYR A 145 6.19 -2.35 -11.27
N PHE A 146 6.27 -3.61 -11.67
CA PHE A 146 7.40 -4.47 -11.29
C PHE A 146 8.73 -4.02 -11.89
N LYS A 147 8.74 -3.46 -13.10
CA LYS A 147 9.95 -2.86 -13.68
C LYS A 147 10.45 -1.66 -12.87
N ALA A 148 9.53 -0.87 -12.31
CA ALA A 148 9.89 0.25 -11.44
C ALA A 148 10.46 -0.24 -10.09
N LEU A 149 9.94 -1.35 -9.56
CA LEU A 149 10.43 -1.98 -8.32
C LEU A 149 11.76 -2.69 -8.48
N SER A 150 11.96 -3.45 -9.56
CA SER A 150 13.19 -4.19 -9.83
C SER A 150 14.41 -3.27 -9.93
N ASN A 151 14.20 -2.05 -10.42
CA ASN A 151 15.25 -1.04 -10.55
C ASN A 151 15.60 -0.33 -9.24
N ARG A 152 14.88 -0.61 -8.14
CA ARG A 152 14.94 0.16 -6.88
C ARG A 152 15.19 -0.68 -5.64
N ASP A 153 15.81 -1.86 -5.81
CA ASP A 153 16.21 -2.79 -4.75
C ASP A 153 15.08 -3.34 -3.87
N TYR A 154 13.82 -3.22 -4.30
CA TYR A 154 12.65 -3.84 -3.65
C TYR A 154 12.50 -5.32 -4.04
N ALA A 155 13.61 -6.00 -4.31
CA ALA A 155 13.67 -7.34 -4.91
C ALA A 155 13.27 -8.47 -3.94
N HIS A 156 12.18 -8.30 -3.20
CA HIS A 156 11.44 -9.39 -2.62
C HIS A 156 10.14 -9.50 -3.41
N GLY A 157 10.17 -10.27 -4.51
CA GLY A 157 8.98 -10.64 -5.28
C GLY A 157 8.11 -11.60 -4.44
N ASN A 158 7.56 -11.07 -3.36
CA ASN A 158 6.70 -11.77 -2.42
C ASN A 158 5.25 -11.26 -2.58
N GLU A 159 4.32 -12.01 -2.01
CA GLU A 159 2.89 -11.71 -1.99
C GLU A 159 2.61 -10.29 -1.48
N LEU A 160 3.32 -9.87 -0.43
CA LEU A 160 3.19 -8.54 0.16
C LEU A 160 3.40 -7.39 -0.82
N THR A 161 4.39 -7.53 -1.69
CA THR A 161 4.68 -6.52 -2.72
C THR A 161 3.53 -6.40 -3.72
N ILE A 162 2.87 -7.53 -4.05
CA ILE A 162 1.71 -7.56 -4.94
C ILE A 162 0.50 -6.96 -4.24
N LYS A 163 0.19 -7.37 -3.00
CA LYS A 163 -0.90 -6.80 -2.19
C LYS A 163 -0.76 -5.29 -2.08
N THR A 164 0.43 -4.82 -1.71
CA THR A 164 0.75 -3.38 -1.60
C THR A 164 0.57 -2.66 -2.94
N ALA A 165 0.95 -3.28 -4.07
CA ALA A 165 0.75 -2.70 -5.39
C ALA A 165 -0.72 -2.46 -5.71
N PHE A 166 -1.55 -3.48 -5.51
CA PHE A 166 -2.98 -3.41 -5.79
C PHE A 166 -3.69 -2.46 -4.83
N LEU A 167 -3.39 -2.54 -3.53
CA LEU A 167 -3.89 -1.60 -2.52
C LEU A 167 -3.62 -0.16 -2.95
N THR A 168 -2.39 0.11 -3.37
CA THR A 168 -1.94 1.45 -3.76
C THR A 168 -2.59 1.93 -5.07
N LEU A 169 -2.75 1.04 -6.06
CA LEU A 169 -3.38 1.36 -7.35
C LEU A 169 -4.89 1.55 -7.24
N LEU A 170 -5.53 0.80 -6.35
CA LEU A 170 -6.98 0.79 -6.15
C LEU A 170 -7.45 1.74 -5.06
N PHE A 171 -6.54 2.36 -4.31
CA PHE A 171 -6.90 3.26 -3.22
C PHE A 171 -7.80 4.40 -3.72
N ASN A 172 -9.05 4.42 -3.27
CA ASN A 172 -10.07 5.40 -3.67
C ASN A 172 -11.12 5.58 -2.58
N ASP A 173 -10.78 6.38 -1.58
CA ASP A 173 -11.62 6.79 -0.44
C ASP A 173 -12.83 7.67 -0.84
N ALA A 174 -12.83 8.21 -2.07
CA ALA A 174 -13.96 8.96 -2.59
C ALA A 174 -15.14 8.06 -2.94
N LEU A 175 -14.88 6.87 -3.51
CA LEU A 175 -15.93 5.92 -3.93
C LEU A 175 -16.11 4.76 -2.95
N TYR A 176 -15.03 4.34 -2.28
CA TYR A 176 -15.00 3.09 -1.53
C TYR A 176 -14.62 3.30 -0.07
N ILE A 177 -15.20 2.45 0.78
CA ILE A 177 -14.61 2.03 2.05
C ILE A 177 -13.72 0.85 1.70
N MET A 178 -12.42 1.05 1.82
CA MET A 178 -11.41 0.04 1.52
C MET A 178 -10.93 -0.56 2.83
N GLU A 179 -11.00 -1.88 2.95
CA GLU A 179 -10.55 -2.65 4.10
C GLU A 179 -9.57 -3.74 3.62
N SER A 180 -8.45 -3.88 4.32
CA SER A 180 -7.51 -5.00 4.18
C SER A 180 -7.90 -6.12 5.17
N GLU A 181 -7.38 -7.33 4.96
CA GLU A 181 -7.63 -8.47 5.85
C GLU A 181 -7.41 -8.14 7.34
N THR A 182 -6.32 -7.42 7.65
CA THR A 182 -5.92 -7.05 9.02
C THR A 182 -6.95 -6.16 9.72
N GLU A 183 -7.71 -5.35 8.98
CA GLU A 183 -8.78 -4.50 9.52
C GLU A 183 -10.09 -5.28 9.77
N MET A 184 -10.29 -6.41 9.10
CA MET A 184 -11.60 -7.09 9.08
C MET A 184 -11.82 -8.10 10.20
N GLU A 185 -10.80 -8.56 10.95
CA GLU A 185 -10.88 -9.67 11.94
C GLU A 185 -11.67 -10.91 11.41
N ARG A 186 -11.81 -11.03 10.08
CA ARG A 186 -12.71 -11.95 9.38
C ARG A 186 -11.97 -12.39 8.12
N GLY A 187 -11.24 -13.50 8.22
CA GLY A 187 -10.34 -14.02 7.18
C GLY A 187 -11.07 -14.49 5.91
N HIS A 188 -11.60 -13.56 5.12
CA HIS A 188 -12.39 -13.84 3.92
C HIS A 188 -11.90 -13.14 2.65
N ALA A 189 -11.08 -12.08 2.76
CA ALA A 189 -10.54 -11.38 1.59
C ALA A 189 -9.30 -10.55 1.95
N ASP A 190 -8.26 -10.66 1.13
CA ASP A 190 -7.07 -9.82 1.25
C ASP A 190 -7.33 -8.32 1.04
N LEU A 191 -8.20 -7.98 0.09
CA LEU A 191 -8.57 -6.60 -0.22
C LEU A 191 -10.05 -6.50 -0.58
N THR A 192 -10.77 -5.68 0.18
CA THR A 192 -12.18 -5.40 -0.04
C THR A 192 -12.39 -3.92 -0.36
N LEU A 193 -13.15 -3.64 -1.43
CA LEU A 193 -13.62 -2.31 -1.79
C LEU A 193 -15.15 -2.31 -1.75
N ILE A 194 -15.72 -1.77 -0.67
CA ILE A 194 -17.16 -1.61 -0.52
C ILE A 194 -17.56 -0.20 -0.96
N VAL A 195 -18.46 -0.08 -1.93
CA VAL A 195 -18.97 1.22 -2.39
C VAL A 195 -19.64 1.91 -1.22
N ARG A 196 -19.20 3.15 -0.94
CA ARG A 196 -19.74 3.95 0.15
C ARG A 196 -21.26 4.13 0.00
N PRO A 197 -22.03 4.12 1.10
CA PRO A 197 -23.49 4.23 1.03
C PRO A 197 -24.01 5.43 0.23
N ASP A 198 -23.34 6.58 0.33
CA ASP A 198 -23.67 7.82 -0.39
C ASP A 198 -23.26 7.82 -1.87
N MET A 199 -22.37 6.91 -2.27
CA MET A 199 -21.87 6.74 -3.63
C MET A 199 -22.58 5.64 -4.41
N ARG A 200 -23.52 4.91 -3.79
CA ARG A 200 -24.34 3.85 -4.43
C ARG A 200 -25.20 4.35 -5.59
N GLN A 201 -25.37 5.66 -5.75
CA GLN A 201 -26.01 6.27 -6.91
C GLN A 201 -25.20 6.11 -8.21
N TYR A 202 -23.89 5.84 -8.10
CA TYR A 202 -23.01 5.62 -9.25
C TYR A 202 -22.94 4.13 -9.59
N GLN A 203 -22.82 3.82 -10.89
CA GLN A 203 -22.71 2.45 -11.40
C GLN A 203 -21.28 1.93 -11.26
N VAL A 204 -20.87 1.70 -10.02
CA VAL A 204 -19.61 1.06 -9.63
C VAL A 204 -19.88 -0.17 -8.77
N MET A 205 -18.99 -1.15 -8.82
CA MET A 205 -19.19 -2.46 -8.21
C MET A 205 -18.46 -2.56 -6.86
N ASP A 206 -19.05 -3.29 -5.90
CA ASP A 206 -18.27 -3.82 -4.78
C ASP A 206 -17.25 -4.82 -5.31
N ILE A 207 -16.02 -4.77 -4.83
CA ILE A 207 -14.92 -5.62 -5.31
C ILE A 207 -14.29 -6.35 -4.12
N LEU A 208 -14.07 -7.65 -4.30
CA LEU A 208 -13.34 -8.50 -3.38
C LEU A 208 -12.19 -9.13 -4.16
N ILE A 209 -10.96 -8.98 -3.66
CA ILE A 209 -9.75 -9.53 -4.27
C ILE A 209 -9.06 -10.43 -3.25
N GLU A 210 -8.72 -11.63 -3.70
CA GLU A 210 -7.90 -12.60 -2.99
C GLU A 210 -6.62 -12.82 -3.81
N PHE A 211 -5.46 -12.74 -3.17
CA PHE A 211 -4.17 -13.02 -3.75
C PHE A 211 -3.76 -14.45 -3.41
N LYS A 212 -3.26 -15.18 -4.40
CA LYS A 212 -2.64 -16.48 -4.20
C LYS A 212 -1.24 -16.45 -4.78
N PHE A 213 -0.26 -16.78 -3.95
CA PHE A 213 1.13 -16.86 -4.36
C PHE A 213 1.54 -18.32 -4.56
N VAL A 214 2.10 -18.63 -5.73
CA VAL A 214 2.67 -19.95 -6.03
C VAL A 214 4.18 -19.81 -6.10
N SER A 215 4.88 -20.47 -5.19
CA SER A 215 6.34 -20.46 -5.19
C SER A 215 6.92 -21.30 -6.35
N LEU A 216 8.15 -21.01 -6.79
CA LEU A 216 8.85 -21.83 -7.79
C LEU A 216 8.94 -23.31 -7.37
N LYS A 217 9.08 -23.54 -6.06
CA LYS A 217 9.12 -24.89 -5.48
C LYS A 217 7.80 -25.63 -5.65
N GLU A 218 6.67 -24.96 -5.41
CA GLU A 218 5.32 -25.52 -5.61
C GLU A 218 4.99 -25.70 -7.09
N ALA A 219 5.41 -24.77 -7.93
CA ALA A 219 5.27 -24.87 -9.38
C ALA A 219 6.15 -25.98 -10.00
N GLY A 220 7.17 -26.45 -9.29
CA GLY A 220 8.07 -27.52 -9.73
C GLY A 220 8.96 -27.13 -10.91
N VAL A 221 9.14 -25.84 -11.18
CA VAL A 221 9.93 -25.31 -12.30
C VAL A 221 10.95 -24.29 -11.81
N ASP A 222 12.06 -24.15 -12.52
CA ASP A 222 13.04 -23.10 -12.24
C ASP A 222 12.65 -21.76 -12.88
N GLY A 223 13.24 -20.67 -12.38
CA GLY A 223 12.88 -19.31 -12.83
C GLY A 223 13.14 -19.06 -14.32
N LYS A 224 14.18 -19.68 -14.89
CA LYS A 224 14.51 -19.52 -16.33
C LYS A 224 13.47 -20.19 -17.23
N THR A 225 12.98 -21.36 -16.82
CA THR A 225 11.95 -22.07 -17.56
C THR A 225 10.63 -21.30 -17.48
N LEU A 226 10.30 -20.77 -16.30
CA LEU A 226 9.07 -19.99 -16.08
C LEU A 226 9.09 -18.66 -16.87
N GLU A 227 10.23 -17.98 -16.95
CA GLU A 227 10.39 -16.74 -17.74
C GLU A 227 10.14 -16.94 -19.24
N GLY A 228 10.38 -18.15 -19.76
CA GLY A 228 10.13 -18.51 -21.16
C GLY A 228 8.69 -18.96 -21.46
N MET A 229 7.84 -19.13 -20.45
CA MET A 229 6.45 -19.56 -20.62
C MET A 229 5.56 -18.37 -21.01
N ASP A 230 4.59 -18.63 -21.88
CA ASP A 230 3.52 -17.67 -22.14
C ASP A 230 2.39 -17.81 -21.10
N SER A 231 1.40 -16.90 -21.18
CA SER A 231 0.29 -16.86 -20.22
C SER A 231 -0.53 -18.16 -20.20
N GLU A 232 -0.67 -18.84 -21.34
CA GLU A 232 -1.37 -20.12 -21.43
C GLU A 232 -0.57 -21.23 -20.73
N GLY A 233 0.74 -21.29 -20.96
CA GLY A 233 1.64 -22.23 -20.29
C GLY A 233 1.65 -22.05 -18.77
N LEU A 234 1.65 -20.80 -18.29
CA LEU A 234 1.58 -20.50 -16.86
C LEU A 234 0.25 -20.96 -16.23
N ARG A 235 -0.88 -20.74 -16.90
CA ARG A 235 -2.22 -21.17 -16.43
C ARG A 235 -2.42 -22.68 -16.46
N ALA A 236 -1.62 -23.40 -17.26
CA ALA A 236 -1.66 -24.85 -17.34
C ALA A 236 -0.88 -25.55 -16.21
N LEU A 237 -0.09 -24.81 -15.41
CA LEU A 237 0.63 -25.38 -14.26
C LEU A 237 -0.37 -25.89 -13.22
N ALA A 238 -0.17 -27.13 -12.75
CA ALA A 238 -1.05 -27.76 -11.78
C ALA A 238 -1.18 -26.96 -10.46
N ALA A 239 -0.14 -26.22 -10.08
CA ALA A 239 -0.14 -25.39 -8.89
C ALA A 239 -0.96 -24.07 -9.04
N VAL A 240 -1.33 -23.71 -10.27
CA VAL A 240 -2.11 -22.49 -10.59
C VAL A 240 -3.60 -22.79 -10.75
N GLN A 241 -3.97 -24.07 -10.93
CA GLN A 241 -5.36 -24.52 -11.09
C GLN A 241 -6.12 -24.67 -9.77
#